data_AF-A0A0F9B2X1-F1
#
_entry.id   AF-A0A0F9B2X1-F1
#
_cell.length_a   1.000
_cell.length_b   1.000
_cell.length_c   1.000
_cell.angle_alpha   90.00
_cell.angle_beta   90.00
_cell.angle_gamma   90.00
#
_symmetry.space_group_name_H-M   'P 1'
#
loop_
_entity.id
_entity.type
_entity.pdbx_description
1 polymer ?
#
loop_
_entity_poly.entity_id
_entity_poly.type
_entity_poly.pdbx_seq_one_letter_code
_entity_poly.pdbx_strand_id
1 'polypeptide(L)'
;MAFTRTWNAAYEAQPADIENISIGASRIRDLKTDIQERLEIDHFHAGDAQDGEHKKLTLGAPIATPANIANKGFLYTKDVGAKVELHWEDEDGNEIALTAAGSINAFPATTSMLFYQSAAPAGWTKDVATFDDHCIRVVSSTAWSAGSKGTDAFSTVFSASKAAESHVLTIAEMPSHDHAPLGGGNFLSDTAGASVWATGAAANKDSKTGTTGGGGGHVHDITMDLNYINVIRATKD
;
A
#
# COMPACT_ATOMS: atom_id res chain seq x y z
N MET A 1 26.94 -4.53 34.65
CA MET A 1 28.13 -5.03 35.35
C MET A 1 28.46 -4.01 36.43
N ALA A 2 28.74 -4.42 37.66
CA ALA A 2 29.20 -3.50 38.70
C ALA A 2 30.73 -3.40 38.60
N PHE A 3 31.28 -2.19 38.54
CA PHE A 3 32.73 -1.99 38.54
C PHE A 3 33.30 -2.31 39.91
N THR A 4 34.45 -2.99 39.95
CA THR A 4 35.13 -3.35 41.19
C THR A 4 35.51 -2.11 42.00
N ARG A 5 35.92 -1.04 41.32
CA ARG A 5 36.20 0.27 41.94
C ARG A 5 35.43 1.40 41.27
N THR A 6 35.05 2.38 42.08
CA THR A 6 34.42 3.62 41.61
C THR A 6 35.50 4.53 41.04
N TRP A 7 35.35 4.91 39.76
CA TRP A 7 36.23 5.89 39.14
C TRP A 7 35.75 7.29 39.51
N ASN A 8 36.41 7.91 40.47
CA ASN A 8 36.09 9.25 40.98
C ASN A 8 37.38 10.01 41.29
N ALA A 9 37.26 11.28 41.67
CA ALA A 9 38.40 12.13 41.98
C ALA A 9 39.33 11.56 43.08
N ALA A 10 38.78 10.80 44.05
CA ALA A 10 39.58 10.19 45.10
C ALA A 10 40.41 9.00 44.59
N TYR A 11 39.89 8.23 43.63
CA TYR A 11 40.63 7.18 42.94
C TYR A 11 41.70 7.77 42.02
N GLU A 12 41.38 8.84 41.29
CA GLU A 12 42.33 9.55 40.41
C GLU A 12 43.47 10.23 41.17
N ALA A 13 43.25 10.59 42.44
CA ALA A 13 44.28 11.12 43.33
C ALA A 13 45.27 10.05 43.84
N GLN A 14 45.11 8.78 43.45
CA GLN A 14 46.01 7.69 43.82
C GLN A 14 46.99 7.37 42.67
N PRO A 15 48.26 7.02 42.97
CA PRO A 15 48.87 6.99 44.30
C PRO A 15 49.11 8.41 44.84
N ALA A 16 48.92 8.60 46.15
CA ALA A 16 49.28 9.86 46.80
C ALA A 16 50.82 9.97 46.90
N ASP A 17 51.37 11.18 46.85
CA ASP A 17 52.81 11.42 46.94
C ASP A 17 53.45 10.93 48.27
N ILE A 18 52.62 10.69 49.28
CA ILE A 18 53.00 10.17 50.60
C ILE A 18 52.81 8.65 50.74
N GLU A 19 52.32 7.98 49.70
CA GLU A 19 51.98 6.57 49.75
C GLU A 19 53.23 5.68 49.73
N ASN A 20 53.19 4.53 50.41
CA ASN A 20 54.33 3.62 50.47
C ASN A 20 54.65 3.06 49.08
N ILE A 21 55.87 3.29 48.60
CA ILE A 21 56.35 2.86 47.27
C ILE A 21 56.08 1.36 47.01
N SER A 22 56.11 0.51 48.05
CA SER A 22 55.86 -0.93 47.91
C SER A 22 54.48 -1.31 47.39
N ILE A 23 53.47 -0.42 47.45
CA ILE A 23 52.13 -0.72 46.94
C ILE A 23 51.91 -0.32 45.48
N GLY A 24 52.89 0.33 44.83
CA GLY A 24 52.78 0.78 43.44
C GLY A 24 52.45 -0.35 42.45
N ALA A 25 53.00 -1.56 42.67
CA ALA A 25 52.68 -2.71 41.84
C ALA A 25 51.21 -3.14 41.94
N SER A 26 50.57 -2.96 43.10
CA SER A 26 49.14 -3.20 43.27
C SER A 26 48.32 -2.10 42.60
N ARG A 27 48.71 -0.82 42.73
CA ARG A 27 48.08 0.31 42.03
C ARG A 27 48.02 0.11 40.51
N ILE A 28 49.12 -0.35 39.92
CA ILE A 28 49.19 -0.61 38.47
C ILE A 28 48.27 -1.77 38.06
N ARG A 29 48.20 -2.85 38.85
CA ARG A 29 47.31 -3.98 38.56
C ARG A 29 45.83 -3.58 38.69
N ASP A 30 45.51 -2.82 39.73
CA ASP A 30 44.18 -2.28 39.97
C ASP A 30 43.70 -1.44 38.78
N LEU A 31 44.54 -0.49 38.33
CA LEU A 31 44.22 0.35 37.17
C LEU A 31 43.97 -0.48 35.89
N LYS A 32 44.78 -1.51 35.63
CA LYS A 32 44.60 -2.39 34.46
C LYS A 32 43.25 -3.11 34.52
N THR A 33 42.91 -3.67 35.67
CA THR A 33 41.60 -4.32 35.88
C THR A 33 40.46 -3.32 35.73
N ASP A 34 40.56 -2.12 36.31
CA ASP A 34 39.49 -1.13 36.28
C ASP A 34 39.25 -0.56 34.87
N ILE A 35 40.31 -0.45 34.04
CA ILE A 35 40.23 -0.10 32.62
C ILE A 35 39.58 -1.25 31.83
N GLN A 36 40.04 -2.48 32.04
CA GLN A 36 39.50 -3.67 31.37
C GLN A 36 37.98 -3.78 31.60
N GLU A 37 37.52 -3.72 32.85
CA GLU A 37 36.10 -3.78 33.20
C GLU A 37 35.23 -2.73 32.48
N ARG A 38 35.80 -1.55 32.19
CA ARG A 38 35.11 -0.46 31.52
C ARG A 38 35.11 -0.61 30.01
N LEU A 39 36.22 -1.03 29.41
CA LEU A 39 36.29 -1.32 27.99
C LEU A 39 35.39 -2.49 27.63
N GLU A 40 35.37 -3.53 28.48
CA GLU A 40 34.50 -4.71 28.34
C GLU A 40 33.01 -4.41 28.38
N ILE A 41 32.54 -3.18 28.66
CA ILE A 41 31.12 -2.85 28.51
C ILE A 41 30.69 -3.06 27.05
N ASP A 42 31.49 -2.55 26.12
CA ASP A 42 31.17 -2.45 24.69
C ASP A 42 32.25 -3.03 23.77
N HIS A 43 33.42 -3.41 24.29
CA HIS A 43 34.53 -3.98 23.51
C HIS A 43 34.81 -5.44 23.87
N PHE A 44 35.40 -6.16 22.92
CA PHE A 44 36.06 -7.44 23.17
C PHE A 44 37.43 -7.22 23.83
N HIS A 45 37.76 -8.06 24.81
CA HIS A 45 39.00 -8.00 25.58
C HIS A 45 39.39 -9.39 26.13
N ALA A 46 39.36 -10.39 25.24
CA ALA A 46 39.59 -11.79 25.56
C ALA A 46 41.04 -12.26 25.29
N GLY A 47 41.90 -11.39 24.75
CA GLY A 47 43.25 -11.75 24.32
C GLY A 47 43.28 -12.45 22.96
N ASP A 48 42.27 -12.25 22.12
CA ASP A 48 42.11 -12.90 20.82
C ASP A 48 42.17 -11.90 19.66
N ALA A 49 41.85 -12.38 18.45
CA ALA A 49 41.91 -11.57 17.23
C ALA A 49 40.88 -10.42 17.19
N GLN A 50 39.88 -10.45 18.06
CA GLN A 50 38.77 -9.50 18.09
C GLN A 50 38.99 -8.42 19.16
N ASP A 51 40.08 -8.49 19.94
CA ASP A 51 40.40 -7.52 20.99
C ASP A 51 40.38 -6.08 20.46
N GLY A 52 39.61 -5.23 21.14
CA GLY A 52 39.41 -3.84 20.75
C GLY A 52 38.29 -3.60 19.74
N GLU A 53 37.70 -4.64 19.14
CA GLU A 53 36.46 -4.49 18.37
C GLU A 53 35.27 -4.20 19.30
N HIS A 54 34.29 -3.44 18.82
CA HIS A 54 33.04 -3.23 19.53
C HIS A 54 32.14 -4.48 19.41
N LYS A 55 31.72 -5.06 20.54
CA LYS A 55 30.65 -6.09 20.57
C LYS A 55 29.25 -5.48 20.45
N LYS A 56 29.12 -4.23 20.87
CA LYS A 56 27.95 -3.37 20.73
C LYS A 56 28.39 -1.92 20.86
N LEU A 57 27.58 -0.99 20.36
CA LEU A 57 27.74 0.43 20.60
C LEU A 57 26.58 0.90 21.48
N THR A 58 26.85 1.19 22.74
CA THR A 58 25.86 1.70 23.68
C THR A 58 25.90 3.24 23.65
N LEU A 59 24.85 3.85 23.11
CA LEU A 59 24.67 5.31 23.10
C LEU A 59 23.62 5.69 24.16
N GLY A 60 23.92 6.68 25.02
CA GLY A 60 23.00 7.16 26.05
C GLY A 60 22.05 8.25 25.53
N ALA A 61 20.74 8.09 25.72
CA ALA A 61 19.73 9.15 25.52
C ALA A 61 19.52 9.98 26.81
N PRO A 62 19.05 11.26 26.77
CA PRO A 62 18.46 12.03 25.67
C PRO A 62 19.39 13.17 25.25
N ILE A 63 20.38 12.84 24.42
CA ILE A 63 21.22 13.85 23.77
C ILE A 63 20.28 14.70 22.88
N ALA A 64 20.25 16.02 23.09
CA ALA A 64 19.61 16.94 22.16
C ALA A 64 20.36 16.90 20.82
N THR A 65 19.67 17.24 19.73
CA THR A 65 20.30 17.37 18.41
C THR A 65 21.60 18.17 18.52
N PRO A 66 22.76 17.57 18.22
CA PRO A 66 24.04 18.26 18.32
C PRO A 66 24.03 19.51 17.43
N ALA A 67 24.70 20.57 17.86
CA ALA A 67 24.91 21.72 16.99
C ALA A 67 25.74 21.28 15.77
N ASN A 68 25.27 21.62 14.57
CA ASN A 68 25.97 21.29 13.33
C ASN A 68 27.35 21.97 13.29
N ILE A 69 28.31 21.29 12.66
CA ILE A 69 29.67 21.78 12.50
C ILE A 69 30.07 21.53 11.05
N ALA A 70 30.62 22.54 10.38
CA ALA A 70 31.10 22.42 9.00
C ALA A 70 32.05 21.22 8.84
N ASN A 71 31.84 20.45 7.77
CA ASN A 71 32.54 19.22 7.40
C ASN A 71 32.42 18.08 8.43
N LYS A 72 31.32 18.02 9.19
CA LYS A 72 31.04 16.93 10.13
C LYS A 72 29.61 16.44 10.02
N GLY A 73 29.43 15.13 10.23
CA GLY A 73 28.14 14.52 10.48
C GLY A 73 28.14 13.83 11.84
N PHE A 74 26.96 13.67 12.43
CA PHE A 74 26.80 13.08 13.75
C PHE A 74 25.80 11.93 13.69
N LEU A 75 26.23 10.75 14.16
CA LEU A 75 25.34 9.65 14.49
C LEU A 75 25.09 9.66 16.01
N TYR A 76 23.84 9.75 16.42
CA TYR A 76 23.49 9.87 17.84
C TYR A 76 22.11 9.28 18.13
N THR A 77 21.78 9.16 19.41
CA THR A 77 20.47 8.69 19.85
C THR A 77 19.73 9.78 20.62
N LYS A 78 18.44 9.94 20.36
CA LYS A 78 17.55 10.82 21.14
C LYS A 78 16.22 10.13 21.41
N ASP A 79 15.49 10.63 22.41
CA ASP A 79 14.15 10.13 22.70
C ASP A 79 13.12 10.75 21.74
N VAL A 80 12.37 9.89 21.05
CA VAL A 80 11.19 10.23 20.26
C VAL A 80 10.02 9.45 20.84
N GLY A 81 9.03 10.14 21.43
CA GLY A 81 7.88 9.47 22.06
C GLY A 81 8.26 8.52 23.20
N ALA A 82 9.26 8.89 24.02
CA ALA A 82 9.82 8.06 25.10
C ALA A 82 10.48 6.74 24.64
N LYS A 83 10.88 6.67 23.37
CA LYS A 83 11.69 5.59 22.79
C LYS A 83 12.99 6.16 22.27
N VAL A 84 14.09 5.45 22.53
CA VAL A 84 15.40 5.80 21.97
C VAL A 84 15.40 5.45 20.49
N GLU A 85 15.63 6.45 19.64
CA GLU A 85 15.77 6.28 18.20
C GLU A 85 17.15 6.75 17.75
N LEU A 86 17.62 6.22 16.61
CA LEU A 86 18.90 6.58 15.99
C LEU A 86 18.69 7.72 15.00
N HIS A 87 19.54 8.74 15.10
CA HIS A 87 19.46 9.95 14.32
C HIS A 87 20.79 10.27 13.64
N TRP A 88 20.68 10.91 12.48
CA TRP A 88 21.80 11.49 11.76
C TRP A 88 21.58 12.99 11.60
N GLU A 89 22.62 13.78 11.89
CA GLU A 89 22.68 15.22 11.61
C GLU A 89 23.81 15.47 10.61
N ASP A 90 23.53 16.21 9.54
CA ASP A 90 24.56 16.66 8.60
C ASP A 90 25.17 18.03 8.95
N GLU A 91 26.10 18.50 8.13
CA GLU A 91 26.81 19.76 8.36
C GLU A 91 25.93 21.01 8.16
N ASP A 92 24.80 20.87 7.47
CA ASP A 92 23.85 21.93 7.15
C ASP A 92 22.72 22.04 8.19
N GLY A 93 22.71 21.15 9.19
CA GLY A 93 21.69 21.13 10.24
C GLY A 93 20.44 20.32 9.87
N ASN A 94 20.53 19.43 8.87
CA ASN A 94 19.43 18.56 8.50
C ASN A 94 19.45 17.31 9.36
N GLU A 95 18.45 17.22 10.24
CA GLU A 95 18.25 16.04 11.07
C GLU A 95 17.37 15.00 10.36
N ILE A 96 17.81 13.74 10.37
CA ILE A 96 16.98 12.59 9.97
C ILE A 96 16.92 11.53 11.08
N ALA A 97 15.71 11.05 11.36
CA ALA A 97 15.50 9.84 12.14
C ALA A 97 15.74 8.61 11.24
N LEU A 98 16.73 7.78 11.56
CA LEU A 98 17.03 6.55 10.83
C LEU A 98 16.15 5.38 11.27
N THR A 99 15.71 5.39 12.54
CA THR A 99 14.79 4.40 13.10
C THR A 99 13.53 5.06 13.62
N ALA A 100 12.44 4.29 13.65
CA ALA A 100 11.17 4.68 14.25
C ALA A 100 10.44 3.44 14.77
N ALA A 101 10.08 3.45 16.05
CA ALA A 101 9.31 2.40 16.72
C ALA A 101 9.90 0.99 16.54
N GLY A 102 11.23 0.87 16.58
CA GLY A 102 11.93 -0.41 16.39
C GLY A 102 11.97 -0.91 14.93
N SER A 103 11.71 -0.03 13.96
CA SER A 103 11.83 -0.30 12.53
C SER A 103 12.76 0.71 11.85
N ILE A 104 13.26 0.37 10.66
CA ILE A 104 13.98 1.34 9.82
C ILE A 104 12.98 2.37 9.27
N ASN A 105 13.31 3.65 9.38
CA ASN A 105 12.51 4.76 8.88
C ASN A 105 12.76 4.98 7.36
N ALA A 106 12.49 3.94 6.56
CA ALA A 106 12.76 3.95 5.12
C ALA A 106 11.71 4.73 4.30
N PHE A 107 10.51 4.88 4.84
CA PHE A 107 9.41 5.61 4.22
C PHE A 107 8.88 6.63 5.22
N PRO A 108 8.52 7.84 4.77
CA PRO A 108 7.83 8.79 5.62
C PRO A 108 6.56 8.15 6.21
N ALA A 109 6.27 8.44 7.48
CA ALA A 109 5.02 8.08 8.12
C ALA A 109 3.84 8.51 7.22
N THR A 110 2.74 7.75 7.27
CA THR A 110 1.54 7.92 6.42
C THR A 110 1.69 7.54 4.94
N THR A 111 2.88 7.15 4.48
CA THR A 111 3.07 6.56 3.14
C THR A 111 2.24 5.28 3.02
N SER A 112 1.57 5.06 1.87
CA SER A 112 0.75 3.88 1.64
C SER A 112 1.30 3.00 0.53
N MET A 113 1.28 1.68 0.73
CA MET A 113 1.77 0.68 -0.23
C MET A 113 0.87 -0.56 -0.28
N LEU A 114 1.04 -1.34 -1.34
CA LEU A 114 0.37 -2.62 -1.54
C LEU A 114 1.31 -3.76 -1.17
N PHE A 115 0.78 -4.78 -0.49
CA PHE A 115 1.52 -5.96 -0.05
C PHE A 115 0.81 -7.24 -0.46
N TYR A 116 1.55 -8.17 -1.05
CA TYR A 116 1.04 -9.50 -1.41
C TYR A 116 1.13 -10.48 -0.22
N GLN A 117 0.46 -10.14 0.87
CA GLN A 117 0.32 -11.01 2.05
C GLN A 117 -0.92 -10.59 2.87
N SER A 118 -1.36 -11.41 3.82
CA SER A 118 -2.61 -11.16 4.56
C SER A 118 -2.49 -10.14 5.70
N ALA A 119 -1.29 -10.02 6.29
CA ALA A 119 -0.98 -9.10 7.40
C ALA A 119 0.01 -8.02 6.95
N ALA A 120 -0.13 -6.81 7.51
CA ALA A 120 0.85 -5.75 7.24
C ALA A 120 2.23 -6.12 7.84
N PRO A 121 3.35 -5.75 7.20
CA PRO A 121 4.66 -5.88 7.82
C PRO A 121 4.75 -5.11 9.14
N ALA A 122 5.73 -5.43 9.98
CA ALA A 122 6.00 -4.65 11.19
C ALA A 122 6.30 -3.17 10.85
N GLY A 123 5.74 -2.25 11.63
CA GLY A 123 5.82 -0.82 11.36
C GLY A 123 4.89 -0.33 10.24
N TRP A 124 3.88 -1.13 9.87
CA TRP A 124 2.82 -0.75 8.95
C TRP A 124 1.45 -1.17 9.52
N THR A 125 0.46 -0.32 9.31
CA THR A 125 -0.94 -0.55 9.69
C THR A 125 -1.76 -0.94 8.46
N LYS A 126 -2.44 -2.09 8.51
CA LYS A 126 -3.33 -2.58 7.46
C LYS A 126 -4.59 -1.69 7.34
N ASP A 127 -5.01 -1.40 6.11
CA ASP A 127 -6.34 -0.85 5.85
C ASP A 127 -7.40 -1.93 6.01
N VAL A 128 -8.36 -1.71 6.90
CA VAL A 128 -9.41 -2.68 7.24
C VAL A 128 -10.82 -2.18 6.92
N ALA A 129 -10.98 -0.98 6.36
CA ALA A 129 -12.29 -0.36 6.22
C ALA A 129 -12.50 0.47 4.96
N THR A 130 -11.43 0.97 4.32
CA THR A 130 -11.57 2.03 3.31
C THR A 130 -11.63 1.51 1.88
N PHE A 131 -10.85 0.48 1.58
CA PHE A 131 -10.57 0.06 0.19
C PHE A 131 -10.69 -1.46 -0.04
N ASP A 132 -11.50 -2.15 0.77
CA ASP A 132 -11.79 -3.58 0.54
C ASP A 132 -12.63 -3.77 -0.72
N ASP A 133 -12.31 -4.78 -1.54
CA ASP A 133 -12.99 -5.08 -2.81
C ASP A 133 -12.99 -3.90 -3.82
N HIS A 134 -11.82 -3.29 -4.05
CA HIS A 134 -11.63 -2.15 -4.97
C HIS A 134 -10.63 -2.43 -6.09
N CYS A 135 -10.82 -1.77 -7.25
CA CYS A 135 -9.82 -1.70 -8.31
C CYS A 135 -8.87 -0.51 -8.12
N ILE A 136 -7.63 -0.62 -8.64
CA ILE A 136 -6.67 0.49 -8.65
C ILE A 136 -6.73 1.23 -9.98
N ARG A 137 -6.87 2.55 -9.91
CA ARG A 137 -6.72 3.44 -11.06
C ARG A 137 -5.49 4.33 -10.85
N VAL A 138 -4.52 4.23 -11.76
CA VAL A 138 -3.37 5.12 -11.78
C VAL A 138 -3.71 6.38 -12.58
N VAL A 139 -3.42 7.54 -11.99
CA VAL A 139 -3.66 8.85 -12.61
C VAL A 139 -2.41 9.72 -12.47
N SER A 140 -2.22 10.66 -13.39
CA SER A 140 -1.22 11.73 -13.24
C SER A 140 -1.77 12.99 -12.56
N SER A 141 -3.07 13.01 -12.28
CA SER A 141 -3.76 14.08 -11.52
C SER A 141 -3.72 13.81 -10.01
N THR A 142 -4.47 14.58 -9.23
CA THR A 142 -4.53 14.46 -7.77
C THR A 142 -4.93 13.06 -7.33
N ALA A 143 -4.04 12.40 -6.58
CA ALA A 143 -4.36 11.17 -5.86
C ALA A 143 -5.47 11.46 -4.83
N TRP A 144 -6.48 10.60 -4.78
CA TRP A 144 -7.60 10.80 -3.89
C TRP A 144 -7.27 10.26 -2.49
N SER A 145 -6.81 11.15 -1.60
CA SER A 145 -6.45 10.81 -0.22
C SER A 145 -7.67 10.57 0.69
N ALA A 146 -8.88 10.93 0.24
CA ALA A 146 -10.10 10.97 1.06
C ALA A 146 -11.10 9.81 0.79
N GLY A 147 -10.64 8.64 0.33
CA GLY A 147 -11.50 7.45 0.19
C GLY A 147 -11.79 6.97 -1.25
N SER A 148 -12.94 6.35 -1.46
CA SER A 148 -13.29 5.69 -2.73
C SER A 148 -13.95 6.62 -3.75
N LYS A 149 -13.90 6.25 -5.04
CA LYS A 149 -14.71 6.83 -6.11
C LYS A 149 -15.49 5.71 -6.79
N GLY A 150 -16.80 5.93 -6.93
CA GLY A 150 -17.74 4.90 -7.38
C GLY A 150 -18.39 4.19 -6.19
N THR A 151 -19.48 3.47 -6.45
CA THR A 151 -20.25 2.73 -5.44
C THR A 151 -20.12 1.22 -5.58
N ASP A 152 -19.81 0.74 -6.79
CA ASP A 152 -19.82 -0.68 -7.10
C ASP A 152 -18.49 -1.32 -6.71
N ALA A 153 -18.56 -2.46 -6.03
CA ALA A 153 -17.37 -3.20 -5.63
C ALA A 153 -16.71 -3.92 -6.83
N PHE A 154 -15.40 -4.21 -6.74
CA PHE A 154 -14.66 -4.90 -7.79
C PHE A 154 -15.32 -6.23 -8.17
N SER A 155 -15.70 -7.04 -7.18
CA SER A 155 -16.40 -8.31 -7.39
C SER A 155 -17.78 -8.16 -8.06
N THR A 156 -18.43 -7.01 -7.90
CA THR A 156 -19.73 -6.71 -8.54
C THR A 156 -19.57 -6.32 -10.00
N VAL A 157 -18.56 -5.49 -10.30
CA VAL A 157 -18.29 -5.06 -11.68
C VAL A 157 -17.73 -6.22 -12.51
N PHE A 158 -16.83 -7.03 -11.93
CA PHE A 158 -16.18 -8.17 -12.59
C PHE A 158 -16.76 -9.53 -12.19
N SER A 159 -18.08 -9.58 -11.99
CA SER A 159 -18.80 -10.85 -11.78
C SER A 159 -18.89 -11.67 -13.08
N ALA A 160 -19.06 -12.99 -12.94
CA ALA A 160 -19.09 -13.94 -14.06
C ALA A 160 -20.13 -13.63 -15.16
N SER A 161 -21.23 -12.95 -14.86
CA SER A 161 -22.17 -12.48 -15.88
C SER A 161 -22.78 -11.15 -15.48
N LYS A 162 -22.67 -10.15 -16.37
CA LYS A 162 -23.37 -8.88 -16.24
C LYS A 162 -24.27 -8.70 -17.45
N ALA A 163 -25.58 -8.68 -17.21
CA ALA A 163 -26.56 -8.35 -18.24
C ALA A 163 -26.45 -6.88 -18.60
N ALA A 164 -26.52 -6.58 -19.89
CA ALA A 164 -26.87 -5.24 -20.34
C ALA A 164 -28.31 -4.91 -19.88
N GLU A 165 -28.66 -3.62 -19.89
CA GLU A 165 -30.05 -3.23 -19.73
C GLU A 165 -30.91 -3.84 -20.85
N SER A 166 -32.13 -4.28 -20.53
CA SER A 166 -33.03 -4.88 -21.51
C SER A 166 -33.43 -3.88 -22.57
N HIS A 167 -33.31 -4.27 -23.84
CA HIS A 167 -33.73 -3.47 -24.97
C HIS A 167 -34.92 -4.11 -25.68
N VAL A 168 -35.95 -3.30 -25.94
CA VAL A 168 -37.14 -3.68 -26.71
C VAL A 168 -37.11 -2.89 -28.01
N LEU A 169 -37.08 -3.60 -29.14
CA LEU A 169 -37.14 -2.96 -30.46
C LEU A 169 -38.44 -2.18 -30.63
N THR A 170 -38.32 -0.90 -30.92
CA THR A 170 -39.42 0.01 -31.21
C THR A 170 -39.65 0.12 -32.71
N ILE A 171 -40.83 0.64 -33.10
CA ILE A 171 -41.18 0.89 -34.51
C ILE A 171 -40.17 1.84 -35.19
N ALA A 172 -39.57 2.76 -34.42
CA ALA A 172 -38.58 3.70 -34.93
C ALA A 172 -37.23 3.06 -35.27
N GLU A 173 -36.92 1.90 -34.70
CA GLU A 173 -35.66 1.18 -34.91
C GLU A 173 -35.76 0.15 -36.05
N MET A 174 -36.95 -0.06 -36.63
CA MET A 174 -37.15 -0.91 -37.81
C MET A 174 -37.05 -0.09 -39.09
N PRO A 175 -36.09 -0.35 -40.00
CA PRO A 175 -36.04 0.31 -41.30
C PRO A 175 -37.36 0.17 -42.05
N SER A 176 -37.75 1.25 -42.75
CA SER A 176 -38.87 1.21 -43.67
C SER A 176 -38.61 0.13 -44.70
N HIS A 177 -39.42 -0.92 -44.65
CA HIS A 177 -39.44 -1.98 -45.64
C HIS A 177 -40.86 -2.08 -46.19
N ASP A 178 -40.95 -2.37 -47.48
CA ASP A 178 -42.19 -2.76 -48.12
C ASP A 178 -42.11 -4.22 -48.52
N HIS A 179 -43.28 -4.83 -48.66
CA HIS A 179 -43.40 -6.12 -49.31
C HIS A 179 -43.93 -5.86 -50.71
N ALA A 180 -43.15 -6.24 -51.71
CA ALA A 180 -43.64 -6.23 -53.08
C ALA A 180 -44.88 -7.11 -53.17
N PRO A 181 -45.98 -6.66 -53.82
CA PRO A 181 -47.14 -7.49 -54.02
C PRO A 181 -46.72 -8.77 -54.74
N LEU A 182 -47.20 -9.93 -54.26
CA LEU A 182 -47.10 -11.17 -55.03
C LEU A 182 -47.73 -10.89 -56.40
N GLY A 183 -46.96 -11.11 -57.46
CA GLY A 183 -47.33 -10.68 -58.81
C GLY A 183 -48.79 -10.97 -59.15
N GLY A 184 -49.54 -9.90 -59.40
CA GLY A 184 -50.66 -9.86 -60.35
C GLY A 184 -51.88 -10.75 -60.09
N GLY A 185 -52.44 -10.74 -58.87
CA GLY A 185 -53.75 -11.34 -58.59
C GLY A 185 -54.70 -10.40 -57.85
N ASN A 186 -55.85 -10.07 -58.45
CA ASN A 186 -56.89 -9.25 -57.83
C ASN A 186 -57.63 -10.09 -56.76
N PHE A 187 -57.23 -9.98 -55.49
CA PHE A 187 -57.94 -10.64 -54.38
C PHE A 187 -59.18 -9.81 -53.98
N LEU A 188 -60.38 -10.32 -54.28
CA LEU A 188 -61.64 -9.84 -53.71
C LEU A 188 -62.03 -10.77 -52.56
N SER A 189 -62.08 -10.27 -51.32
CA SER A 189 -62.68 -11.00 -50.19
C SER A 189 -64.19 -10.69 -50.14
N ASP A 190 -65.01 -11.72 -50.37
CA ASP A 190 -66.44 -11.67 -50.05
C ASP A 190 -66.63 -11.86 -48.53
N THR A 191 -67.73 -11.32 -48.00
CA THR A 191 -68.19 -11.41 -46.62
C THR A 191 -68.32 -12.88 -46.14
N ALA A 192 -68.34 -13.86 -47.05
CA ALA A 192 -68.36 -15.29 -46.77
C ALA A 192 -66.97 -15.98 -46.75
N GLY A 193 -65.85 -15.26 -46.90
CA GLY A 193 -64.50 -15.81 -46.73
C GLY A 193 -63.94 -16.62 -47.91
N ALA A 194 -64.59 -16.61 -49.08
CA ALA A 194 -64.06 -17.22 -50.30
C ALA A 194 -63.24 -16.21 -51.13
N SER A 195 -62.04 -16.60 -51.55
CA SER A 195 -61.18 -15.81 -52.46
C SER A 195 -61.40 -16.21 -53.93
N VAL A 196 -61.78 -15.26 -54.78
CA VAL A 196 -61.99 -15.47 -56.23
C VAL A 196 -60.99 -14.64 -57.03
N TRP A 197 -60.32 -15.24 -58.02
CA TRP A 197 -59.43 -14.55 -58.96
C TRP A 197 -60.27 -13.76 -59.97
N ALA A 198 -60.29 -12.43 -59.88
CA ALA A 198 -61.06 -11.58 -60.79
C ALA A 198 -60.20 -11.01 -61.94
N THR A 199 -60.62 -11.25 -63.19
CA THR A 199 -60.02 -10.66 -64.40
C THR A 199 -60.76 -9.37 -64.78
N GLY A 200 -60.38 -8.23 -64.19
CA GLY A 200 -60.96 -6.93 -64.52
C GLY A 200 -60.41 -5.80 -63.65
N ALA A 201 -60.17 -4.63 -64.26
CA ALA A 201 -59.53 -3.47 -63.64
C ALA A 201 -60.38 -2.87 -62.49
N ALA A 202 -60.22 -3.40 -61.28
CA ALA A 202 -60.73 -2.81 -60.05
C ALA A 202 -59.56 -2.40 -59.16
N ALA A 203 -59.69 -1.25 -58.50
CA ALA A 203 -58.63 -0.57 -57.75
C ALA A 203 -57.85 -1.52 -56.82
N ASN A 204 -56.51 -1.53 -57.00
CA ASN A 204 -55.57 -2.18 -56.11
C ASN A 204 -55.87 -1.77 -54.67
N LYS A 205 -56.39 -2.69 -53.86
CA LYS A 205 -56.36 -2.52 -52.41
C LYS A 205 -55.01 -3.02 -51.92
N ASP A 206 -54.12 -2.08 -51.65
CA ASP A 206 -52.82 -2.31 -51.00
C ASP A 206 -53.02 -3.19 -49.76
N SER A 207 -52.81 -4.49 -49.92
CA SER A 207 -52.97 -5.47 -48.85
C SER A 207 -51.59 -5.72 -48.26
N LYS A 208 -51.23 -4.93 -47.25
CA LYS A 208 -50.02 -5.17 -46.46
C LYS A 208 -50.25 -6.40 -45.59
N THR A 209 -49.27 -7.32 -45.51
CA THR A 209 -49.32 -8.39 -44.51
C THR A 209 -49.25 -7.77 -43.12
N GLY A 210 -50.20 -8.11 -42.24
CA GLY A 210 -50.25 -7.61 -40.87
C GLY A 210 -49.20 -8.28 -39.99
N THR A 211 -47.94 -7.91 -40.14
CA THR A 211 -46.87 -8.37 -39.25
C THR A 211 -46.56 -7.30 -38.22
N THR A 212 -46.99 -7.55 -36.98
CA THR A 212 -46.59 -6.76 -35.81
C THR A 212 -45.37 -7.43 -35.17
N GLY A 213 -44.29 -6.68 -34.95
CA GLY A 213 -43.12 -7.20 -34.23
C GLY A 213 -43.49 -7.63 -32.81
N GLY A 214 -42.92 -8.74 -32.33
CA GLY A 214 -43.35 -9.41 -31.09
C GLY A 214 -43.06 -8.66 -29.78
N GLY A 215 -42.36 -7.52 -29.81
CA GLY A 215 -42.14 -6.64 -28.66
C GLY A 215 -41.40 -7.26 -27.45
N GLY A 216 -40.86 -8.48 -27.59
CA GLY A 216 -40.11 -9.16 -26.53
C GLY A 216 -38.76 -8.49 -26.35
N GLY A 217 -38.48 -8.02 -25.13
CA GLY A 217 -37.15 -7.53 -24.78
C GLY A 217 -36.14 -8.66 -24.85
N HIS A 218 -34.93 -8.35 -25.29
CA HIS A 218 -33.79 -9.24 -25.17
C HIS A 218 -32.66 -8.53 -24.44
N VAL A 219 -31.80 -9.32 -23.82
CA VAL A 219 -30.61 -8.86 -23.12
C VAL A 219 -29.42 -9.58 -23.73
N HIS A 220 -28.30 -8.89 -23.77
CA HIS A 220 -27.00 -9.49 -24.02
C HIS A 220 -26.26 -9.57 -22.69
N ASP A 221 -25.63 -10.71 -22.44
CA ASP A 221 -24.77 -10.88 -21.29
C ASP A 221 -23.32 -10.64 -21.71
N ILE A 222 -22.57 -10.01 -20.81
CA ILE A 222 -21.12 -9.94 -20.89
C ILE A 222 -20.56 -10.82 -19.76
N THR A 223 -19.81 -11.85 -20.14
CA THR A 223 -19.06 -12.69 -19.20
C THR A 223 -17.71 -12.03 -18.90
N MET A 224 -17.42 -11.76 -17.64
CA MET A 224 -16.14 -11.23 -17.18
C MET A 224 -15.53 -12.12 -16.10
N ASP A 225 -14.78 -13.15 -16.52
CA ASP A 225 -14.07 -14.06 -15.61
C ASP A 225 -12.62 -13.62 -15.40
N LEU A 226 -12.45 -12.48 -14.71
CA LEU A 226 -11.12 -11.91 -14.47
C LEU A 226 -10.36 -12.74 -13.43
N ASN A 227 -9.18 -13.23 -13.78
CA ASN A 227 -8.24 -13.79 -12.80
C ASN A 227 -7.52 -12.64 -12.07
N TYR A 228 -7.59 -12.61 -10.74
CA TYR A 228 -7.00 -11.54 -9.93
C TYR A 228 -6.23 -12.07 -8.73
N ILE A 229 -5.33 -11.23 -8.23
CA ILE A 229 -4.50 -11.49 -7.06
C ILE A 229 -4.90 -10.51 -5.96
N ASN A 230 -5.21 -11.04 -4.78
CA ASN A 230 -5.50 -10.22 -3.61
C ASN A 230 -4.21 -9.65 -3.02
N VAL A 231 -4.17 -8.33 -2.86
CA VAL A 231 -3.14 -7.60 -2.13
C VAL A 231 -3.81 -6.77 -1.04
N ILE A 232 -3.11 -6.52 0.06
CA ILE A 232 -3.58 -5.58 1.08
C ILE A 232 -2.94 -4.22 0.85
N ARG A 233 -3.68 -3.15 1.15
CA ARG A 233 -3.09 -1.83 1.36
C ARG A 233 -2.68 -1.70 2.82
N ALA A 234 -1.50 -1.16 3.08
CA ALA A 234 -1.08 -0.74 4.41
C ALA A 234 -0.43 0.64 4.38
N THR A 235 -0.44 1.32 5.52
CA THR A 235 0.12 2.65 5.73
C THR A 235 1.26 2.58 6.73
N LYS A 236 2.38 3.27 6.45
CA LYS A 236 3.55 3.33 7.32
C LYS A 236 3.17 4.04 8.61
N ASP A 237 3.47 3.40 9.75
CA ASP A 237 3.22 3.93 11.09
C ASP A 237 4.01 5.22 11.37
#